data_AF-A0A0E3S644-F1
#
_entry.id   AF-A0A0E3S644-F1
#
_cell.length_a   1.000
_cell.length_b   1.000
_cell.length_c   1.000
_cell.angle_alpha   90.00
_cell.angle_beta   90.00
_cell.angle_gamma   90.00
#
_symmetry.space_group_name_H-M   'P 1'
#
loop_
_entity.id
_entity.type
_entity.pdbx_description
1 polymer ?
#
loop_
_entity_poly.entity_id
_entity_poly.type
_entity_poly.pdbx_seq_one_letter_code
_entity_poly.pdbx_strand_id
1 'polypeptide(L)'
;MLKEFFSEFTRKLDEIDQLYSEKRMIDKKTSQFIRFALSIKARSKPCVLKHFKGALEAGAIVKEFSDIFALVMWEAAGADDCWTHDVNDVLRDQRNTKKSQRGFTSSPT
;
A
#
# COMPACT_ATOMS: atom_id res chain seq x y z
N MET A 1 -12.39 5.76 -22.40
CA MET A 1 -11.21 4.92 -22.75
C MET A 1 -11.37 3.44 -22.40
N LEU A 2 -11.07 2.92 -21.20
CA LEU A 2 -11.06 1.45 -20.98
C LEU A 2 -12.43 0.78 -21.21
N LYS A 3 -13.51 1.36 -20.66
CA LYS A 3 -14.89 0.92 -20.91
C LYS A 3 -15.33 1.05 -22.38
N GLU A 4 -14.72 1.98 -23.11
CA GLU A 4 -15.09 2.36 -24.47
C GLU A 4 -14.38 1.52 -25.53
N PHE A 5 -13.11 1.16 -25.29
CA PHE A 5 -12.28 0.40 -26.22
C PHE A 5 -12.12 -1.07 -25.84
N PHE A 6 -12.21 -1.42 -24.54
CA PHE A 6 -12.04 -2.78 -24.03
C PHE A 6 -13.01 -3.07 -22.87
N SER A 7 -14.31 -2.98 -23.18
CA SER A 7 -15.38 -3.09 -22.20
C SER A 7 -15.37 -4.39 -21.39
N GLU A 8 -14.83 -5.47 -21.95
CA GLU A 8 -14.74 -6.79 -21.32
C GLU A 8 -13.92 -6.77 -20.03
N PHE A 9 -12.84 -5.99 -19.97
CA PHE A 9 -12.06 -5.84 -18.73
C PHE A 9 -12.86 -5.12 -17.66
N THR A 10 -13.55 -4.03 -18.03
CA THR A 10 -14.36 -3.28 -17.07
C THR A 10 -15.55 -4.10 -16.57
N ARG A 11 -16.19 -4.89 -17.44
CA ARG A 11 -17.28 -5.79 -17.06
C ARG A 11 -16.82 -6.85 -16.08
N LYS A 12 -15.60 -7.41 -16.26
CA LYS A 12 -15.05 -8.38 -15.31
C LYS A 12 -14.81 -7.78 -13.93
N LEU A 13 -14.39 -6.53 -13.85
CA LEU A 13 -14.28 -5.83 -12.57
C LEU A 13 -15.64 -5.62 -11.92
N ASP A 14 -16.66 -5.24 -12.70
CA ASP A 14 -18.04 -5.08 -12.21
C ASP A 14 -18.62 -6.41 -11.70
N GLU A 15 -18.38 -7.51 -12.41
CA GLU A 15 -18.79 -8.87 -12.01
C GLU A 15 -18.14 -9.28 -10.66
N ILE A 16 -16.86 -8.96 -10.46
CA ILE A 16 -16.14 -9.22 -9.20
C ILE A 16 -16.73 -8.39 -8.07
N ASP A 17 -16.97 -7.09 -8.29
CA ASP A 17 -17.55 -6.19 -7.29
C ASP A 17 -18.96 -6.68 -6.87
N GLN A 18 -19.78 -7.13 -7.83
CA GLN A 18 -21.10 -7.69 -7.56
C GLN A 18 -21.02 -8.99 -6.75
N LEU A 19 -20.20 -9.95 -7.18
CA LEU A 19 -20.01 -11.22 -6.48
C LEU A 19 -19.51 -10.99 -5.05
N TYR A 20 -18.57 -10.06 -4.85
CA TYR A 20 -18.11 -9.71 -3.51
C TYR A 20 -19.26 -9.12 -2.67
N SER A 21 -20.06 -8.22 -3.23
CA SER A 21 -21.20 -7.62 -2.51
C SER A 21 -22.19 -8.67 -2.00
N GLU A 22 -22.43 -9.72 -2.80
CA GLU A 22 -23.33 -10.82 -2.47
C GLU A 22 -22.75 -11.85 -1.50
N LYS A 23 -21.45 -12.16 -1.63
CA LYS A 23 -20.79 -13.25 -0.90
C LYS A 23 -19.95 -12.80 0.30
N ARG A 24 -19.74 -11.49 0.48
CA ARG A 24 -18.93 -10.98 1.60
C ARG A 24 -19.46 -11.49 2.94
N MET A 25 -18.53 -11.95 3.76
CA MET A 25 -18.82 -12.41 5.12
C MET A 25 -18.64 -11.31 6.16
N ILE A 26 -18.14 -10.14 5.75
CA ILE A 26 -17.94 -8.97 6.60
C ILE A 26 -18.97 -7.90 6.26
N ASP A 27 -19.36 -7.12 7.28
CA ASP A 27 -20.34 -6.06 7.15
C ASP A 27 -19.83 -4.91 6.24
N LYS A 28 -20.75 -4.03 5.84
CA LYS A 28 -20.46 -3.04 4.80
C LYS A 28 -19.43 -2.04 5.32
N LYS A 29 -19.57 -1.62 6.57
CA LYS A 29 -18.69 -0.65 7.23
C LYS A 29 -17.26 -1.20 7.33
N THR A 30 -17.09 -2.42 7.83
CA THR A 30 -15.78 -3.09 7.90
C THR A 30 -15.15 -3.24 6.51
N SER A 31 -15.92 -3.67 5.52
CA SER A 31 -15.41 -3.82 4.15
C SER A 31 -14.96 -2.49 3.52
N GLN A 32 -15.59 -1.37 3.89
CA GLN A 32 -15.22 -0.04 3.42
C GLN A 32 -14.00 0.50 4.15
N PHE A 33 -13.85 0.22 5.45
CA PHE A 33 -12.65 0.53 6.21
C PHE A 33 -11.40 -0.16 5.65
N ILE A 34 -11.50 -1.43 5.29
CA ILE A 34 -10.39 -2.16 4.64
C ILE A 34 -10.02 -1.50 3.32
N ARG A 35 -11.01 -1.19 2.47
CA ARG A 35 -10.75 -0.54 1.19
C ARG A 35 -10.21 0.88 1.34
N PHE A 36 -10.68 1.62 2.35
CA PHE A 36 -10.14 2.93 2.72
C PHE A 36 -8.66 2.82 3.08
N ALA A 37 -8.29 1.90 3.97
CA ALA A 37 -6.90 1.66 4.35
C ALA A 37 -6.01 1.28 3.14
N LEU A 38 -6.47 0.32 2.32
CA LEU A 38 -5.77 -0.08 1.10
C LEU A 38 -5.61 1.07 0.11
N SER A 39 -6.63 1.91 -0.04
CA SER A 39 -6.57 3.06 -0.95
C SER A 39 -5.57 4.13 -0.52
N ILE A 40 -5.37 4.32 0.79
CA ILE A 40 -4.32 5.20 1.33
C ILE A 40 -2.94 4.60 1.02
N LYS A 41 -2.73 3.32 1.33
CA LYS A 41 -1.45 2.64 1.06
C LYS A 41 -1.10 2.64 -0.43
N ALA A 42 -2.08 2.48 -1.30
CA ALA A 42 -1.94 2.58 -2.75
C ALA A 42 -1.87 4.02 -3.28
N ARG A 43 -1.94 5.04 -2.40
CA ARG A 43 -1.90 6.47 -2.73
C ARG A 43 -2.96 6.89 -3.76
N SER A 44 -4.14 6.27 -3.73
CA SER A 44 -5.23 6.52 -4.66
C SER A 44 -6.29 7.46 -4.08
N LYS A 45 -6.12 8.77 -4.32
CA LYS A 45 -7.09 9.80 -3.92
C LYS A 45 -8.56 9.49 -4.27
N PRO A 46 -8.93 9.09 -5.51
CA PRO A 46 -10.34 8.82 -5.82
C PRO A 46 -10.90 7.65 -5.02
N CYS A 47 -10.11 6.60 -4.77
CA CYS A 47 -10.54 5.46 -3.97
C CYS A 47 -10.69 5.84 -2.48
N VAL A 48 -9.78 6.65 -1.93
CA VAL A 48 -9.89 7.17 -0.55
C VAL A 48 -11.23 7.87 -0.35
N LEU A 49 -11.60 8.78 -1.27
CA LEU A 49 -12.87 9.51 -1.20
C LEU A 49 -14.08 8.59 -1.37
N LYS A 50 -14.02 7.65 -2.33
CA LYS A 50 -15.09 6.65 -2.58
C LYS A 50 -15.38 5.84 -1.31
N HIS A 51 -14.34 5.32 -0.67
CA HIS A 51 -14.48 4.43 0.49
C HIS A 51 -14.79 5.18 1.78
N PHE A 52 -14.28 6.41 1.93
CA PHE A 52 -14.69 7.30 3.01
C PHE A 52 -16.21 7.55 2.98
N LYS A 53 -16.75 7.97 1.82
CA LYS A 53 -18.20 8.16 1.65
C LYS A 53 -18.98 6.87 1.90
N GLY A 54 -18.53 5.76 1.31
CA GLY A 54 -19.20 4.46 1.43
C GLY A 54 -19.25 3.91 2.86
N ALA A 55 -18.25 4.20 3.69
CA ALA A 55 -18.26 3.86 5.11
C ALA A 55 -19.16 4.80 5.93
N LEU A 56 -19.19 6.12 5.63
CA LEU A 56 -20.12 7.05 6.28
C LEU A 56 -21.59 6.63 6.04
N GLU A 57 -21.93 6.27 4.80
CA GLU A 57 -23.25 5.74 4.45
C GLU A 57 -23.58 4.42 5.16
N ALA A 58 -22.57 3.69 5.63
CA ALA A 58 -22.71 2.48 6.42
C ALA A 58 -22.70 2.73 7.94
N GLY A 59 -22.75 3.99 8.39
CA GLY A 59 -22.80 4.36 9.81
C GLY A 59 -21.42 4.48 10.47
N ALA A 60 -20.36 4.70 9.71
CA ALA A 60 -19.07 5.08 10.28
C ALA A 60 -19.07 6.51 10.79
N ILE A 61 -18.23 6.79 11.79
CA ILE A 61 -17.96 8.15 12.27
C ILE A 61 -16.54 8.58 11.94
N VAL A 62 -16.31 9.89 11.87
CA VAL A 62 -14.98 10.47 11.54
C VAL A 62 -13.88 9.96 12.47
N LYS A 63 -14.19 9.74 13.76
CA LYS A 63 -13.22 9.23 14.74
C LYS A 63 -12.67 7.84 14.38
N GLU A 64 -13.50 6.97 13.81
CA GLU A 64 -13.06 5.63 13.36
C GLU A 64 -12.13 5.74 12.14
N PHE A 65 -12.39 6.68 11.22
CA PHE A 65 -11.47 6.93 10.11
C PHE A 65 -10.13 7.47 10.58
N SER A 66 -10.11 8.37 11.57
CA SER A 66 -8.86 8.89 12.13
C SER A 66 -8.01 7.77 12.74
N ASP A 67 -8.64 6.81 13.41
CA ASP A 67 -7.97 5.63 13.97
C ASP A 67 -7.34 4.75 12.87
N ILE A 68 -8.12 4.41 11.83
CA ILE A 68 -7.63 3.64 10.68
C ILE A 68 -6.51 4.40 9.94
N PHE A 69 -6.65 5.71 9.79
CA PHE A 69 -5.67 6.54 9.13
C PHE A 69 -4.33 6.54 9.89
N ALA A 70 -4.37 6.66 11.22
CA ALA A 70 -3.20 6.53 12.07
C ALA A 70 -2.55 5.15 11.96
N LEU A 71 -3.35 4.07 11.95
CA LEU A 71 -2.87 2.71 11.74
C LEU A 71 -2.13 2.55 10.39
N VAL A 72 -2.70 3.07 9.30
CA VAL A 72 -2.06 2.99 7.99
C VAL A 72 -0.74 3.77 7.95
N MET A 73 -0.68 4.93 8.61
CA MET A 73 0.55 5.71 8.72
C MET A 73 1.63 4.97 9.50
N TRP A 74 1.27 4.33 10.61
CA TRP A 74 2.18 3.49 11.39
C TRP A 74 2.78 2.36 10.53
N GLU A 75 1.92 1.60 9.84
CA GLU A 75 2.34 0.49 8.97
C GLU A 75 3.16 0.97 7.76
N ALA A 76 2.93 2.20 7.28
CA ALA A 76 3.76 2.80 6.25
C ALA A 76 5.15 3.16 6.77
N ALA A 77 5.24 3.79 7.94
CA ALA A 77 6.52 4.15 8.55
C ALA A 77 7.39 2.92 8.85
N GLY A 78 6.80 1.83 9.37
CA GLY A 78 7.53 0.59 9.61
C GLY A 78 8.09 -0.03 8.33
N ALA A 79 7.34 0.02 7.23
CA ALA A 79 7.84 -0.47 5.94
C ALA A 79 9.02 0.37 5.41
N ASP A 80 8.95 1.70 5.57
CA ASP A 80 10.02 2.61 5.17
C ASP A 80 11.28 2.43 6.04
N ASP A 81 11.10 2.15 7.33
CA ASP A 81 12.19 1.86 8.28
C ASP A 81 12.92 0.55 7.91
N CYS A 82 12.19 -0.56 7.75
CA CYS A 82 12.76 -1.84 7.33
C CYS A 82 13.52 -1.71 6.00
N TRP A 83 12.92 -1.04 5.02
CA TRP A 83 13.57 -0.81 3.72
C TRP A 83 14.86 0.02 3.86
N THR A 84 14.85 1.05 4.71
CA THR A 84 16.02 1.89 4.95
C THR A 84 17.15 1.11 5.61
N HIS A 85 16.83 0.21 6.55
CA HIS A 85 17.80 -0.69 7.16
C HIS A 85 18.44 -1.65 6.14
N ASP A 86 17.63 -2.30 5.30
CA ASP A 86 18.13 -3.19 4.24
C ASP A 86 19.07 -2.45 3.26
N VAL A 87 18.69 -1.24 2.82
CA VAL A 87 19.52 -0.42 1.95
C VAL A 87 20.84 -0.03 2.64
N ASN A 88 20.79 0.35 3.92
CA ASN A 88 21.99 0.72 4.67
C ASN A 88 22.98 -0.43 4.79
N ASP A 89 22.50 -1.65 4.98
CA ASP A 89 23.36 -2.83 5.06
C ASP A 89 24.06 -3.13 3.74
N VAL A 90 23.33 -3.03 2.61
CA VAL A 90 23.93 -3.14 1.27
C VAL A 90 24.98 -2.04 1.02
N LEU A 91 24.69 -0.80 1.39
CA LEU A 91 25.64 0.32 1.23
C LEU A 91 26.90 0.12 2.08
N ARG A 92 26.75 -0.41 3.30
CA ARG A 92 27.87 -0.73 4.20
C ARG A 92 28.75 -1.82 3.61
N ASP A 93 28.16 -2.88 3.07
CA ASP A 93 28.89 -3.99 2.44
C ASP A 93 29.69 -3.52 1.21
N GLN A 94 29.05 -2.75 0.30
CA GLN A 94 29.73 -2.18 -0.85
C GLN A 94 30.92 -1.29 -0.47
N ARG A 95 30.78 -0.50 0.60
CA ARG A 95 31.87 0.33 1.13
C ARG A 95 33.03 -0.52 1.64
N ASN A 96 32.74 -1.60 2.36
CA ASN A 96 33.75 -2.49 2.93
C ASN A 96 34.49 -3.27 1.84
N THR A 97 33.77 -3.76 0.82
CA THR A 97 34.36 -4.41 -0.36
C THR A 97 35.32 -3.48 -1.11
N LYS A 98 34.92 -2.21 -1.32
CA LYS A 98 35.81 -1.21 -1.92
C LYS A 98 37.06 -0.92 -1.08
N LYS A 99 36.97 -0.96 0.25
CA LYS A 99 38.14 -0.80 1.13
C LYS A 99 39.10 -1.99 1.01
N SER A 100 38.57 -3.23 0.98
CA SER A 100 39.36 -4.45 0.81
C SER A 100 40.15 -4.45 -0.50
N GLN A 101 39.51 -4.08 -1.62
CA GLN A 101 40.17 -3.99 -2.92
C GLN A 101 41.28 -2.93 -2.98
N ARG A 102 41.12 -1.78 -2.28
CA ARG A 102 42.18 -0.76 -2.21
C ARG A 102 43.38 -1.21 -1.38
N GLY A 103 43.16 -1.98 -0.32
CA GLY A 103 44.23 -2.52 0.54
C GLY A 103 45.13 -3.56 -0.14
N PHE A 104 44.70 -4.13 -1.27
CA PHE A 104 45.48 -5.12 -2.03
C PHE A 104 46.42 -4.49 -3.08
N THR A 105 46.35 -3.17 -3.29
CA THR A 105 47.08 -2.48 -4.38
C THR A 105 48.40 -1.79 -3.95
N SER A 106 48.88 -2.02 -2.72
CA SER A 106 50.07 -1.33 -2.17
C SER A 106 51.21 -2.28 -1.79
N SER A 107 51.71 -3.07 -2.74
CA SER A 107 53.02 -3.74 -2.63
C SER A 107 53.81 -3.56 -3.93
N PRO A 108 54.64 -2.50 -4.07
CA PRO A 108 55.69 -2.48 -5.07
C PRO A 108 56.88 -3.31 -4.58
N THR A 109 57.27 -4.31 -5.36
CA THR A 109 58.59 -4.96 -5.35
C THR A 109 59.67 -3.99 -5.78
#